data_AF-X0ULW7-F1
#
_entry.id   AF-X0ULW7-F1
#
_cell.length_a   1.000
_cell.length_b   1.000
_cell.length_c   1.000
_cell.angle_alpha   90.00
_cell.angle_beta   90.00
_cell.angle_gamma   90.00
#
_symmetry.space_group_name_H-M   'P 1'
#
loop_
_entity.id
_entity.type
_entity.pdbx_description
1 polymer ?
#
loop_
_entity_poly.entity_id
_entity_poly.type
_entity_poly.pdbx_seq_one_letter_code
_entity_poly.pdbx_strand_id
1 'polypeptide(L)' 'ADLCEIYSDVEGVYTADPRIIPQARKLKHISYEEMLEMASLGAKVIHLRAVEIARKYKVPLHIRSSFSQKEGTIID' A
#
# COMPACT_ATOMS: atom_id res chain seq x y z
N ALA A 1 2.40 -3.69 18.94
CA ALA A 1 2.65 -4.39 17.67
C ALA A 1 3.46 -3.44 16.82
N ASP A 2 4.52 -3.93 16.19
CA ASP A 2 5.51 -3.07 15.52
C ASP A 2 5.15 -2.81 14.06
N LEU A 3 4.27 -3.64 13.47
CA LEU A 3 3.85 -3.60 12.07
C LEU A 3 2.49 -4.28 11.91
N CYS A 4 1.64 -3.80 11.01
CA CYS A 4 0.41 -4.47 10.60
C CYS A 4 0.51 -4.90 9.13
N GLU A 5 0.51 -6.21 8.87
CA GLU A 5 0.54 -6.74 7.50
C GLU A 5 -0.89 -6.90 6.95
N ILE A 6 -1.09 -6.48 5.70
CA ILE A 6 -2.35 -6.65 4.96
C ILE A 6 -2.05 -7.52 3.75
N TYR A 7 -2.61 -8.72 3.76
CA TYR A 7 -2.46 -9.70 2.71
C TYR A 7 -3.66 -9.68 1.75
N SER A 8 -3.39 -9.56 0.46
CA SER A 8 -4.41 -9.55 -0.60
C SER A 8 -3.89 -10.18 -1.90
N ASP A 9 -4.60 -10.01 -3.01
CA ASP A 9 -4.18 -10.47 -4.33
C ASP A 9 -3.16 -9.54 -5.02
N VAL A 10 -2.87 -8.37 -4.45
CA VAL A 10 -1.88 -7.42 -5.00
C VAL A 10 -0.52 -7.54 -4.33
N GLU A 11 0.56 -7.36 -5.09
CA GLU A 11 1.95 -7.45 -4.57
C GLU A 11 2.40 -6.24 -3.76
N GLY A 12 1.67 -5.13 -3.80
CA GLY A 12 2.02 -3.86 -3.17
C GLY A 12 1.38 -2.67 -3.87
N VAL A 13 1.83 -1.47 -3.53
CA VAL A 13 1.42 -0.22 -4.18
C VAL A 13 2.38 0.07 -5.35
N TYR A 14 1.83 0.48 -6.49
CA TYR A 14 2.58 0.80 -7.70
C TYR A 14 2.47 2.29 -8.03
N THR A 15 3.43 2.83 -8.78
CA THR A 15 3.42 4.24 -9.22
C THR A 15 2.25 4.59 -10.13
N ALA A 16 1.69 3.60 -10.83
CA ALA A 16 0.51 3.70 -11.69
C ALA A 16 -0.08 2.29 -11.86
N ASP A 17 -1.26 2.17 -12.48
CA ASP A 17 -1.81 0.85 -12.83
C ASP A 17 -0.91 0.17 -13.88
N PRO A 18 -0.23 -0.95 -13.55
CA PRO A 18 0.67 -1.64 -14.49
C PRO A 18 -0.04 -2.24 -15.70
N ARG A 19 -1.37 -2.39 -15.64
CA ARG A 19 -2.19 -2.86 -16.77
C ARG A 19 -2.35 -1.79 -17.85
N ILE A 20 -2.21 -0.51 -17.46
CA ILE A 20 -2.32 0.65 -18.35
C ILE A 20 -0.92 1.18 -18.70
N ILE A 21 -0.03 1.24 -17.71
CA ILE A 21 1.31 1.81 -17.81
C ILE A 21 2.35 0.69 -17.54
N PRO A 22 2.88 0.01 -18.57
CA PRO A 22 3.78 -1.14 -18.39
C PRO A 22 5.06 -0.84 -17.61
N GLN A 23 5.51 0.42 -17.63
CA GLN A 23 6.67 0.89 -16.88
C GLN A 23 6.37 1.23 -15.41
N ALA A 24 5.14 1.01 -14.93
CA ALA A 24 4.79 1.21 -13.54
C ALA A 24 5.65 0.31 -12.63
N ARG A 25 6.20 0.90 -11.58
CA ARG A 25 7.08 0.21 -10.63
C ARG A 25 6.39 0.04 -9.29
N LYS A 26 6.62 -1.10 -8.65
CA LYS A 26 6.21 -1.31 -7.26
C LYS A 26 7.04 -0.40 -6.35
N LEU A 27 6.36 0.29 -5.45
CA LEU A 27 6.98 1.11 -4.41
C LEU A 27 7.45 0.20 -3.27
N LYS A 28 8.67 0.41 -2.78
CA LYS A 28 9.14 -0.26 -1.56
C LYS A 28 8.52 0.38 -0.31
N HIS A 29 8.29 1.68 -0.40
CA HIS A 29 7.89 2.54 0.70
C HIS A 29 7.06 3.70 0.16
N ILE A 30 6.08 4.16 0.94
CA ILE A 30 5.24 5.33 0.68
C ILE A 30 4.79 5.94 2.00
N SER A 31 4.69 7.26 2.10
CA SER A 31 4.20 7.89 3.33
C SER A 31 2.69 7.67 3.53
N TYR A 32 2.22 7.78 4.78
CA TYR A 32 0.77 7.80 5.05
C TYR A 32 0.03 8.87 4.24
N GLU A 33 0.62 10.05 4.05
CA GLU A 33 -0.02 11.17 3.35
C GLU A 33 -0.15 10.88 1.86
N GLU A 34 0.92 10.42 1.21
CA GLU A 34 0.89 10.03 -0.20
C GLU A 34 -0.10 8.87 -0.43
N MET A 35 -0.15 7.88 0.47
CA MET A 35 -1.10 6.79 0.35
C MET A 35 -2.55 7.26 0.54
N LEU A 36 -2.81 8.20 1.46
CA LEU A 36 -4.14 8.80 1.62
C LEU A 36 -4.58 9.54 0.35
N GLU A 37 -3.69 10.30 -0.28
CA GLU A 37 -3.98 10.98 -1.55
C GLU A 37 -4.21 9.98 -2.69
N MET A 38 -3.38 8.94 -2.80
CA MET A 38 -3.58 7.91 -3.82
C MET A 38 -4.91 7.16 -3.62
N ALA A 39 -5.25 6.81 -2.38
CA ALA A 39 -6.51 6.14 -2.06
C ALA A 39 -7.72 7.06 -2.28
N SER A 40 -7.60 8.38 -2.02
CA SER A 40 -8.67 9.35 -2.28
C SER A 40 -8.93 9.52 -3.78
N LEU A 41 -7.89 9.43 -4.61
CA LEU A 41 -7.95 9.55 -6.07
C LEU A 41 -8.29 8.22 -6.79
N GLY A 42 -8.54 7.14 -6.05
CA GLY A 42 -9.09 5.90 -6.60
C GLY A 42 -8.15 4.69 -6.60
N ALA A 43 -6.99 4.75 -5.95
CA ALA A 43 -6.18 3.55 -5.73
C ALA A 43 -6.95 2.52 -4.87
N LYS A 44 -7.21 1.33 -5.42
CA LYS A 44 -8.03 0.29 -4.78
C LYS A 44 -7.23 -0.77 -4.04
N VAL A 45 -6.10 -0.39 -3.43
CA VAL A 45 -5.19 -1.32 -2.74
C VAL A 45 -5.58 -1.51 -1.27
N ILE A 46 -5.97 -0.42 -0.60
CA ILE A 46 -6.33 -0.41 0.81
C ILE A 46 -7.47 0.59 1.04
N HIS A 47 -8.36 0.31 1.99
CA HIS A 47 -9.42 1.24 2.36
C HIS A 47 -8.85 2.49 3.04
N LEU A 48 -9.23 3.69 2.58
CA LEU A 48 -8.74 4.99 3.07
C LEU A 48 -8.74 5.08 4.61
N ARG A 49 -9.85 4.69 5.23
CA ARG A 49 -10.05 4.70 6.69
C ARG A 49 -8.98 3.90 7.46
N ALA A 50 -8.46 2.81 6.88
CA ALA A 50 -7.43 2.01 7.52
C ALA A 50 -6.10 2.77 7.59
N VAL A 51 -5.74 3.48 6.52
CA VAL A 51 -4.54 4.33 6.47
C VAL A 51 -4.67 5.50 7.45
N GLU A 52 -5.84 6.11 7.56
CA GLU A 52 -6.09 7.20 8.54
C GLU A 52 -5.85 6.74 9.99
N ILE A 53 -6.35 5.55 10.34
CA ILE A 53 -6.19 4.97 11.67
C ILE A 53 -4.72 4.61 11.91
N ALA A 54 -4.07 3.99 10.93
CA ALA A 54 -2.65 3.66 10.98
C ALA A 54 -1.78 4.90 11.24
N ARG A 55 -2.01 5.99 10.49
CA ARG A 55 -1.35 7.28 10.71
C ARG A 55 -1.62 7.83 12.12
N LYS A 56 -2.88 7.82 12.56
CA LYS A 56 -3.28 8.36 13.88
C LYS A 56 -2.55 7.68 15.03
N TYR A 57 -2.37 6.35 14.95
CA TYR A 57 -1.72 5.57 16.00
C TYR A 57 -0.27 5.23 15.70
N LYS A 58 0.30 5.75 14.60
CA LYS A 58 1.66 5.50 14.14
C LYS A 58 1.98 4.00 14.05
N VAL A 59 1.06 3.26 13.43
CA VAL A 59 1.22 1.82 13.18
C VAL A 59 1.61 1.64 11.72
N PRO A 60 2.86 1.27 11.40
CA PRO A 60 3.26 1.01 10.03
C PRO A 60 2.42 -0.10 9.41
N LEU A 61 2.10 0.03 8.12
CA LEU A 61 1.38 -0.99 7.36
C LEU A 61 2.31 -1.66 6.36
N HIS A 62 2.13 -2.95 6.09
CA HIS A 62 2.84 -3.68 5.04
C HIS A 62 1.85 -4.36 4.11
N ILE A 63 1.75 -3.86 2.87
CA ILE A 63 0.87 -4.42 1.86
C ILE A 63 1.59 -5.55 1.14
N ARG A 64 1.05 -6.77 1.20
CA ARG A 64 1.67 -7.98 0.63
C ARG A 64 0.66 -8.82 -0.13
N SER A 65 1.17 -9.64 -1.06
CA SER A 65 0.34 -10.64 -1.73
C SER A 65 0.27 -11.93 -0.93
N SER A 66 -0.92 -12.52 -0.80
CA SER A 66 -1.13 -13.88 -0.29
C SER A 66 -0.58 -14.97 -1.23
N PHE A 67 -0.32 -14.62 -2.50
CA PHE A 67 0.09 -15.56 -3.55
C PHE A 67 1.59 -15.52 -3.86
N SER A 68 2.36 -14.64 -3.20
CA SER A 68 3.79 -14.51 -3.47
C SER A 68 4.58 -14.20 -2.20
N GLN A 69 5.82 -14.67 -2.12
CA GLN A 69 6.75 -14.30 -1.05
C GLN A 69 7.54 -13.02 -1.35
N LYS A 70 7.19 -12.29 -2.41
CA LYS A 70 7.86 -11.04 -2.74
C LYS A 70 7.67 -10.02 -1.63
N GLU A 71 8.66 -9.15 -1.47
CA GLU A 71 8.54 -8.02 -0.57
C GLU A 71 7.40 -7.10 -1.02
N GLY A 72 6.60 -6.66 -0.06
CA GLY A 72 5.48 -5.76 -0.27
C GLY A 72 5.86 -4.28 -0.33
N THR A 73 4.90 -3.42 -0.03
CA THR A 73 5.12 -1.98 0.16
C THR A 73 4.85 -1.60 1.61
N ILE A 74 5.77 -0.88 2.24
CA ILE A 74 5.60 -0.33 3.60
C ILE A 74 4.93 1.05 3.52
N ILE A 75 3.99 1.32 4.42
CA ILE A 75 3.32 2.61 4.60
C ILE A 75 3.62 3.11 6.02
N ASP A 76 4.33 4.24 6.17
CA ASP A 76 4.64 4.87 7.46
C ASP A 76 4.75 6.42 7.44
#